data_AF-B5RKI8-F1
#
_entry.id   AF-B5RKI8-F1
#
_cell.length_a   1.000
_cell.length_b   1.000
_cell.length_c   1.000
_cell.angle_alpha   90.00
_cell.angle_beta   90.00
_cell.angle_gamma   90.00
#
_symmetry.space_group_name_H-M   'P 1'
#
loop_
_entity.id
_entity.type
_entity.pdbx_description
1 polymer ?
#
loop_
_entity_poly.entity_id
_entity_poly.type
_entity_poly.pdbx_seq_one_letter_code
_entity_poly.pdbx_strand_id
1 'polypeptide(L)'
;MQDEGIPFRDIAKAIGQGLGIPVKSIPKEEAAAQFGWLAMFAMADVPASSKLTRERLGWVPLEASLLSDLTLPSYFNPAARALGT
;
A
#
# COMPACT_ATOMS: atom_id res chain seq x y z
N MET A 1 1.62 -0.70 13.25
CA MET A 1 1.58 -1.12 11.85
C MET A 1 2.74 -2.09 11.73
N GLN A 2 2.56 -3.25 11.09
CA GLN A 2 3.70 -4.15 10.89
C GLN A 2 4.71 -3.54 9.91
N ASP A 3 4.18 -2.88 8.90
CA ASP A 3 4.98 -2.29 7.82
C ASP A 3 5.67 -0.99 8.23
N GLU A 4 6.87 -0.81 7.68
CA GLU A 4 7.67 0.40 7.80
C GLU A 4 8.36 0.64 6.45
N GLY A 5 8.08 1.79 5.83
CA GLY A 5 8.80 2.24 4.62
C GLY A 5 8.65 1.35 3.37
N ILE A 6 7.45 0.83 3.07
CA ILE A 6 7.23 0.08 1.82
C ILE A 6 7.42 1.02 0.61
N PRO A 7 8.26 0.67 -0.38
CA PRO A 7 8.40 1.47 -1.59
C PRO A 7 7.08 1.60 -2.35
N PHE A 8 6.73 2.83 -2.74
CA PHE A 8 5.46 3.11 -3.43
C PHE A 8 5.29 2.28 -4.72
N ARG A 9 6.40 2.02 -5.44
CA ARG A 9 6.41 1.16 -6.63
C ARG A 9 5.98 -0.28 -6.37
N ASP A 10 6.23 -0.82 -5.17
CA ASP A 10 5.95 -2.22 -4.86
C ASP A 10 4.46 -2.37 -4.52
N ILE A 11 3.86 -1.35 -3.90
CA ILE A 11 2.40 -1.22 -3.74
C ILE A 11 1.73 -1.16 -5.13
N ALA A 12 2.23 -0.32 -6.03
CA ALA A 12 1.69 -0.20 -7.39
C ALA A 12 1.76 -1.53 -8.15
N LYS A 13 2.88 -2.27 -8.04
CA LYS A 13 3.03 -3.61 -8.63
C LYS A 13 2.03 -4.61 -8.06
N ALA A 14 1.87 -4.68 -6.74
CA ALA A 14 0.94 -5.60 -6.11
C ALA A 14 -0.51 -5.33 -6.56
N ILE A 15 -0.91 -4.05 -6.63
CA ILE A 15 -2.22 -3.66 -7.15
C ILE A 15 -2.39 -4.06 -8.62
N GLY A 16 -1.42 -3.75 -9.47
CA GLY A 16 -1.47 -4.10 -10.90
C GLY A 16 -1.58 -5.61 -11.12
N GLN A 17 -0.83 -6.40 -10.35
CA GLN A 17 -0.91 -7.86 -10.37
C GLN A 17 -2.29 -8.36 -9.94
N GLY A 18 -2.81 -7.88 -8.82
CA GLY A 18 -4.11 -8.32 -8.30
C GLY A 18 -5.29 -7.93 -9.20
N LEU A 19 -5.19 -6.83 -9.93
CA LEU A 19 -6.19 -6.38 -10.90
C LEU A 19 -5.96 -6.91 -12.33
N GLY A 20 -4.81 -7.54 -12.59
CA GLY A 20 -4.43 -8.00 -13.94
C GLY A 20 -4.16 -6.85 -14.93
N ILE A 21 -3.72 -5.68 -14.46
CA ILE A 21 -3.43 -4.51 -15.29
C ILE A 21 -1.93 -4.15 -15.27
N PRO A 22 -1.38 -3.65 -16.40
CA PRO A 22 0.03 -3.28 -16.46
C PRO A 22 0.34 -2.05 -15.59
N VAL A 23 1.50 -2.07 -14.96
CA VAL A 23 2.02 -0.92 -14.19
C VAL A 23 3.04 -0.17 -15.02
N LYS A 24 2.93 1.17 -15.05
CA LYS A 24 3.84 2.05 -15.78
C LYS A 24 4.63 2.93 -14.81
N SER A 25 5.95 2.98 -15.00
CA SER A 25 6.80 4.00 -14.38
C SER A 25 6.68 5.30 -15.17
N ILE A 26 6.58 6.43 -14.47
CA ILE A 26 6.53 7.77 -15.09
C ILE A 26 7.71 8.63 -14.59
N PRO A 27 8.20 9.58 -15.40
CA PRO A 27 9.12 10.61 -14.94
C PRO A 27 8.50 11.46 -13.83
N LYS A 28 9.35 12.02 -12.96
CA LYS A 28 8.90 12.86 -11.83
C LYS A 28 8.14 14.10 -12.31
N GLU A 29 8.57 14.65 -13.43
CA GLU A 29 8.02 15.86 -14.06
C GLU A 29 6.56 15.63 -14.53
N GLU A 30 6.19 14.39 -14.84
CA GLU A 30 4.84 14.01 -15.26
C GLU A 30 3.90 13.73 -14.07
N ALA A 31 4.42 13.60 -12.85
CA ALA A 31 3.62 13.20 -11.69
C ALA A 31 2.47 14.18 -11.40
N ALA A 32 2.69 15.50 -11.58
CA ALA A 32 1.66 16.51 -11.39
C ALA A 32 0.48 16.35 -12.35
N ALA A 33 0.76 15.97 -13.61
CA ALA A 33 -0.29 15.73 -14.60
C ALA A 33 -1.12 14.48 -14.28
N GLN A 34 -0.51 13.46 -13.68
CA GLN A 34 -1.17 12.18 -13.37
C GLN A 34 -1.90 12.19 -12.01
N PHE A 35 -1.28 12.75 -10.98
CA PHE A 35 -1.76 12.70 -9.60
C PHE A 35 -2.36 14.02 -9.11
N GLY A 36 -2.24 15.12 -9.86
CA GLY A 36 -2.76 16.43 -9.45
C GLY A 36 -2.21 16.86 -8.09
N TRP A 37 -3.10 17.23 -7.17
CA TRP A 37 -2.72 17.66 -5.82
C TRP A 37 -2.00 16.57 -4.99
N LEU A 38 -2.17 15.30 -5.34
CA LEU A 38 -1.50 14.18 -4.68
C LEU A 38 -0.05 13.98 -5.12
N ALA A 39 0.37 14.64 -6.20
CA ALA A 39 1.70 14.42 -6.78
C ALA A 39 2.83 14.66 -5.77
N MET A 40 2.67 15.65 -4.88
CA MET A 40 3.63 15.93 -3.82
C MET A 40 3.85 14.74 -2.89
N PHE A 41 2.79 13.99 -2.57
CA PHE A 41 2.86 12.80 -1.72
C PHE A 41 3.36 11.59 -2.50
N ALA A 42 2.90 11.40 -3.74
CA ALA A 42 3.32 10.28 -4.59
C ALA A 42 4.83 10.31 -4.93
N MET A 43 5.45 11.49 -4.90
CA MET A 43 6.88 11.69 -5.15
C MET A 43 7.74 11.70 -3.88
N ALA A 44 7.14 11.77 -2.69
CA ALA A 44 7.87 11.94 -1.44
C ALA A 44 8.00 10.60 -0.70
N ASP A 45 9.20 10.33 -0.20
CA ASP A 45 9.39 9.27 0.79
C ASP A 45 8.93 9.79 2.17
N VAL A 46 7.92 9.14 2.74
CA VAL A 46 7.37 9.48 4.06
C VAL A 46 7.33 8.22 4.94
N PRO A 47 8.50 7.64 5.29
CA PRO A 47 8.53 6.44 6.13
C PRO A 47 8.02 6.78 7.53
N ALA A 48 7.08 5.98 8.01
CA ALA A 48 6.55 6.06 9.37
C ALA A 48 6.83 4.75 10.11
N SER A 49 7.18 4.86 11.39
CA SER A 49 7.37 3.70 12.27
C SER A 49 6.30 3.67 13.36
N SER A 50 5.83 2.49 13.73
CA SER A 50 4.95 2.32 14.89
C SER A 50 5.68 1.95 16.18
N LYS A 51 7.02 2.05 16.22
CA LYS A 51 7.84 1.66 17.37
C LYS A 51 7.35 2.27 18.69
N LEU A 52 7.17 3.59 18.74
CA LEU A 52 6.72 4.30 19.94
C LEU A 52 5.32 3.87 20.39
N THR A 53 4.41 3.62 19.45
CA THR A 53 3.06 3.14 19.77
C THR A 53 3.11 1.77 20.43
N ARG A 54 3.94 0.85 19.90
CA ARG A 54 4.12 -0.49 20.47
C ARG A 54 4.74 -0.44 21.86
N GLU A 55 5.79 0.36 22.04
CA GLU A 55 6.49 0.51 23.33
C GLU A 55 5.60 1.11 24.42
N ARG A 56 4.82 2.14 24.08
CA ARG A 56 4.02 2.88 25.07
C ARG A 56 2.71 2.20 25.43
N LEU A 57 2.09 1.52 24.46
CA LEU A 57 0.75 0.96 24.63
C LEU A 57 0.75 -0.57 24.76
N GLY A 58 1.91 -1.22 24.61
CA GLY A 58 1.99 -2.68 24.51
C GLY A 58 1.25 -3.24 23.28
N TRP A 59 0.91 -2.38 22.31
CA TRP A 59 0.12 -2.77 21.15
C TRP A 59 0.93 -3.66 20.22
N VAL A 60 0.36 -4.78 19.81
CA VAL A 60 0.93 -5.71 18.85
C VAL A 60 0.01 -5.75 17.63
N PRO A 61 0.50 -5.43 16.41
CA PRO A 61 -0.32 -5.56 15.21
C PRO A 61 -0.60 -7.04 14.92
N LEU A 62 -1.86 -7.37 14.66
CA LEU A 62 -2.31 -8.76 14.41
C LEU A 62 -2.53 -9.05 12.93
N GLU A 63 -2.86 -8.02 12.16
CA GLU A 63 -3.17 -8.15 10.74
C GLU A 63 -1.92 -8.38 9.89
N ALA A 64 -2.14 -8.95 8.71
CA ALA A 64 -1.11 -9.15 7.70
C ALA A 64 -0.45 -7.81 7.29
N SER A 65 0.78 -7.89 6.77
CA SER A 65 1.40 -6.74 6.11
C SER A 65 0.60 -6.33 4.88
N LEU A 66 0.69 -5.05 4.52
CA LEU A 66 0.03 -4.48 3.34
C LEU A 66 0.28 -5.32 2.08
N LEU A 67 1.54 -5.68 1.81
CA LEU A 67 1.86 -6.47 0.62
C LEU A 67 1.31 -7.90 0.70
N SER A 68 1.27 -8.51 1.88
CA SER A 68 0.66 -9.84 2.04
C SER A 68 -0.84 -9.77 1.77
N ASP A 69 -1.52 -8.76 2.33
CA ASP A 69 -2.95 -8.55 2.15
C ASP A 69 -3.31 -8.28 0.67
N LEU A 70 -2.53 -7.43 -0.01
CA LEU A 70 -2.70 -7.15 -1.44
C LEU A 70 -2.51 -8.38 -2.35
N THR A 71 -1.81 -9.42 -1.90
CA THR A 71 -1.64 -10.65 -2.69
C THR A 71 -2.80 -11.62 -2.55
N LEU A 72 -3.73 -11.37 -1.62
CA LEU A 72 -4.88 -12.24 -1.43
C LEU A 72 -5.84 -12.14 -2.62
N PRO A 73 -6.29 -13.28 -3.20
CA PRO A 73 -7.29 -13.26 -4.28
C PRO A 73 -8.60 -12.55 -3.91
N SER A 74 -8.93 -12.52 -2.61
CA SER A 74 -10.12 -11.85 -2.08
C SER A 74 -9.97 -10.33 -2.01
N TYR A 75 -8.75 -9.79 -1.98
CA TYR A 75 -8.50 -8.36 -1.77
C TYR A 75 -9.16 -7.50 -2.85
N PHE A 76 -9.04 -7.94 -4.11
CA PHE A 76 -9.62 -7.29 -5.29
C PHE A 76 -10.94 -7.91 -5.75
N ASN A 77 -11.50 -8.85 -4.99
CA ASN A 77 -12.77 -9.50 -5.30
C ASN A 77 -13.86 -9.06 -4.29
N PRO A 78 -14.76 -8.13 -4.67
CA PRO A 78 -15.81 -7.62 -3.79
C PRO A 78 -16.75 -8.71 -3.25
N ALA A 79 -17.00 -9.77 -4.05
CA ALA A 79 -17.87 -10.88 -3.66
C ALA A 79 -17.19 -11.82 -2.65
N ALA A 80 -15.86 -11.94 -2.69
CA ALA A 80 -15.10 -12.73 -1.73
C ALA A 80 -14.99 -12.08 -0.34
N ARG A 81 -15.07 -10.74 -0.24
CA ARG A 81 -15.10 -10.03 1.05
C ARG A 81 -16.43 -10.19 1.80
N ALA A 82 -17.54 -10.44 1.10
CA ALA A 82 -18.86 -10.58 1.71
C ALA A 82 -19.12 -11.95 2.35
N LEU A 83 -18.29 -12.96 2.05
CA LEU A 83 -18.44 -14.34 2.51
C LEU A 83 -17.42 -14.74 3.60
N GLY A 84 -16.59 -13.80 4.04
CA GLY A 84 -15.63 -14.00 5.13
C GLY A 84 -16.24 -13.64 6.48
N THR A 85 -16.85 -14.62 7.15
CA THR A 85 -16.81 -14.74 8.62
C THR A 85 -15.43 -15.13 9.09
#